data_AF-A0A3M1P8K5-F1
#
_entry.id   AF-A0A3M1P8K5-F1
#
_cell.length_a   1.000
_cell.length_b   1.000
_cell.length_c   1.000
_cell.angle_alpha   90.00
_cell.angle_beta   90.00
_cell.angle_gamma   90.00
#
_symmetry.space_group_name_H-M   'P 1'
#
loop_
_entity.id
_entity.type
_entity.pdbx_description
1 polymer ?
#
loop_
_entity_poly.entity_id
_entity_poly.type
_entity_poly.pdbx_seq_one_letter_code
_entity_poly.pdbx_strand_id
1 'polypeptide(L)'
;MSISLQTRNTVVAIFVSAAITVVFLLPFCGFMYKCGCTYLWAGSAETCNIHLSGVAHCPWCVRRNPVLMVLPFVVILAGQGFSIHLLSRRYHLSLLQLLVVGIAVFLLLGALNGYVFKVWDDYPYFF
;
A
#
# COMPACT_ATOMS: atom_id res chain seq x y z
N MET A 1 -32.86 11.90 4.61
CA MET A 1 -32.19 10.61 4.88
C MET A 1 -30.93 10.93 5.70
N SER A 2 -30.94 10.75 7.01
CA SER A 2 -29.78 11.02 7.87
C SER A 2 -28.80 9.85 7.78
N ILE A 3 -27.55 10.13 7.42
CA ILE A 3 -26.47 9.13 7.41
C ILE A 3 -26.10 8.85 8.87
N SER A 4 -25.99 7.58 9.26
CA SER A 4 -25.57 7.23 10.62
C SER A 4 -24.13 7.70 10.88
N LEU A 5 -23.83 8.10 12.12
CA LEU A 5 -22.48 8.51 12.51
C LEU A 5 -21.44 7.43 12.17
N GLN A 6 -21.80 6.16 12.32
CA GLN A 6 -20.95 5.02 11.96
C GLN A 6 -20.65 4.99 10.46
N THR A 7 -21.66 5.11 9.61
CA THR A 7 -21.47 5.13 8.15
C THR A 7 -20.56 6.29 7.73
N ARG A 8 -20.72 7.47 8.35
CA ARG A 8 -19.83 8.61 8.09
C ARG A 8 -18.38 8.29 8.47
N ASN A 9 -18.15 7.72 9.65
CA ASN A 9 -16.80 7.36 10.11
C ASN A 9 -16.15 6.30 9.21
N THR A 10 -16.89 5.29 8.77
CA THR A 10 -16.40 4.26 7.84
C THR A 10 -15.93 4.88 6.52
N VAL A 11 -16.76 5.73 5.91
CA VAL A 11 -16.41 6.39 4.65
C VAL A 11 -15.16 7.25 4.81
N VAL A 12 -15.11 8.08 5.87
CA VAL A 12 -13.93 8.91 6.16
C VAL A 12 -12.69 8.04 6.36
N ALA A 13 -12.79 6.96 7.14
CA ALA A 13 -11.66 6.06 7.40
C ALA A 13 -11.14 5.41 6.11
N ILE A 14 -12.01 5.00 5.19
CA ILE A 14 -11.62 4.42 3.89
C ILE A 14 -10.85 5.45 3.05
N PHE A 15 -11.39 6.67 2.89
CA PHE A 15 -10.74 7.69 2.07
C PHE A 15 -9.41 8.15 2.65
N VAL A 16 -9.35 8.36 3.98
CA VAL A 16 -8.10 8.76 4.64
C VAL A 16 -7.06 7.64 4.56
N SER A 17 -7.45 6.37 4.76
CA SER A 17 -6.52 5.23 4.64
C SER A 17 -6.00 5.08 3.21
N ALA A 18 -6.86 5.28 2.20
CA ALA A 18 -6.45 5.26 0.81
C ALA A 18 -5.48 6.41 0.49
N ALA A 19 -5.71 7.61 1.00
CA ALA A 19 -4.80 8.73 0.84
C ALA A 19 -3.43 8.47 1.48
N ILE A 20 -3.40 7.88 2.67
CA ILE A 20 -2.17 7.42 3.32
C ILE A 20 -1.44 6.41 2.42
N THR A 21 -2.13 5.41 1.90
CA THR A 21 -1.55 4.43 0.97
C THR A 21 -0.92 5.12 -0.24
N VAL A 22 -1.63 6.05 -0.90
CA VAL A 22 -1.10 6.77 -2.08
C VAL A 22 0.17 7.56 -1.74
N VAL A 23 0.21 8.21 -0.58
CA VAL A 23 1.37 9.01 -0.15
C VAL A 23 2.57 8.14 0.23
N PHE A 24 2.34 7.03 0.93
CA PHE A 24 3.40 6.25 1.55
C PHE A 24 3.83 5.00 0.79
N LEU A 25 3.13 4.60 -0.28
CA LEU A 25 3.48 3.34 -0.95
C LEU A 25 4.87 3.36 -1.60
N LEU A 26 5.24 4.45 -2.29
CA LEU A 26 6.55 4.56 -2.92
C LEU A 26 7.71 4.62 -1.92
N PRO A 27 7.68 5.45 -0.85
CA PRO A 27 8.74 5.40 0.16
C PRO A 27 8.75 4.06 0.91
N PHE A 28 7.60 3.41 1.09
CA PHE A 28 7.55 2.05 1.65
C PHE A 28 8.17 1.00 0.72
N CYS A 29 7.97 1.12 -0.59
CA CYS A 29 8.67 0.34 -1.61
C CYS A 29 10.19 0.56 -1.53
N GLY A 30 10.62 1.83 -1.47
CA GLY A 30 12.02 2.22 -1.31
C GLY A 30 12.64 1.63 -0.05
N PHE A 31 11.90 1.64 1.06
CA PHE A 31 12.31 1.04 2.32
C PHE A 31 12.48 -0.48 2.22
N MET A 32 11.49 -1.21 1.69
CA MET A 32 11.57 -2.67 1.59
C MET A 32 12.67 -3.14 0.64
N TYR A 33 12.78 -2.54 -0.54
CA TYR A 33 13.66 -3.07 -1.59
C TYR A 33 15.00 -2.35 -1.71
N LYS A 34 15.24 -1.31 -0.89
CA LYS A 34 16.40 -0.41 -1.01
C LYS A 34 16.57 0.10 -2.46
N CYS A 35 15.45 0.28 -3.16
CA CYS A 35 15.43 0.52 -4.59
C CYS A 35 15.53 2.00 -4.97
N GLY A 36 15.46 2.91 -4.00
CA GLY A 36 15.54 4.36 -4.24
C GLY A 36 14.22 5.06 -4.49
N CYS A 37 13.08 4.37 -4.47
CA CYS A 37 11.76 5.03 -4.50
C CYS A 37 11.56 5.95 -3.28
N THR A 38 10.93 7.10 -3.53
CA THR A 38 10.68 8.14 -2.53
C THR A 38 9.28 8.75 -2.72
N TYR A 39 8.96 9.79 -1.96
CA TYR A 39 7.67 10.48 -2.01
C TYR A 39 7.36 11.03 -3.41
N LEU A 40 6.06 11.12 -3.73
CA LEU A 40 5.56 11.60 -5.03
C LEU A 40 6.09 12.99 -5.40
N TRP A 41 6.27 13.88 -4.43
CA TRP A 41 6.81 15.23 -4.62
C TRP A 41 8.34 15.33 -4.49
N ALA A 42 9.04 14.21 -4.31
CA ALA A 42 10.48 14.16 -4.11
C ALA A 42 11.20 13.34 -5.19
N GLY A 43 10.59 13.20 -6.37
CA GLY A 43 11.12 12.39 -7.49
C GLY A 43 10.45 11.03 -7.64
N SER A 44 9.57 10.60 -6.73
CA SER A 44 8.76 9.38 -6.86
C SER A 44 9.57 8.10 -7.18
N ALA A 45 9.54 7.64 -8.43
CA ALA A 45 10.29 6.52 -8.98
C ALA A 45 11.41 6.95 -9.96
N GLU A 46 11.68 8.24 -10.13
CA GLU A 46 12.79 8.76 -10.97
C GLU A 46 14.17 8.35 -10.42
N THR A 47 14.28 8.21 -9.11
CA THR A 47 15.50 7.72 -8.43
C THR A 47 15.51 6.21 -8.22
N CYS A 48 14.54 5.50 -8.78
CA CYS A 48 14.43 4.05 -8.61
C CYS A 48 15.48 3.30 -9.45
N ASN A 49 15.97 2.17 -8.93
CA ASN A 49 16.97 1.33 -9.60
C ASN A 49 16.50 0.69 -10.92
N ILE A 50 15.22 0.81 -11.28
CA ILE A 50 14.72 0.43 -12.62
C ILE A 50 15.41 1.21 -13.75
N HIS A 51 15.98 2.38 -13.45
CA HIS A 51 16.70 3.22 -14.42
C HIS A 51 18.20 2.89 -14.52
N LEU A 52 18.70 2.01 -13.65
CA LEU A 52 20.10 1.59 -13.64
C LEU A 52 20.29 0.34 -14.50
N SER A 53 21.38 0.30 -15.26
CA SER A 53 21.75 -0.86 -16.08
C SER A 53 22.58 -1.87 -15.26
N GLY A 54 22.43 -3.16 -15.58
CA GLY A 54 23.25 -4.22 -14.98
C GLY A 54 22.95 -4.55 -13.51
N VAL A 55 21.85 -4.04 -12.94
CA VAL A 55 21.40 -4.35 -11.58
C VAL A 55 20.05 -5.05 -11.58
N ALA A 56 19.74 -5.79 -10.51
CA ALA A 56 18.39 -6.32 -10.30
C ALA A 56 17.40 -5.16 -10.14
N HIS A 57 16.32 -5.16 -10.93
CA HIS A 57 15.30 -4.11 -10.90
C HIS A 57 14.25 -4.35 -9.83
N CYS A 58 13.75 -3.27 -9.21
CA CYS A 58 12.72 -3.33 -8.17
C CYS A 58 11.50 -4.14 -8.62
N PRO A 59 11.08 -5.18 -7.86
CA PRO A 59 9.96 -6.06 -8.22
C PRO A 59 8.61 -5.35 -8.41
N TRP A 60 8.35 -4.30 -7.63
CA TRP A 60 7.09 -3.56 -7.71
C TRP A 60 7.07 -2.51 -8.82
N CYS A 61 8.22 -1.97 -9.21
CA CYS A 61 8.30 -0.87 -10.18
C CYS A 61 8.68 -1.34 -11.59
N VAL A 62 9.30 -2.53 -11.71
CA VAL A 62 9.70 -3.06 -13.01
C VAL A 62 8.46 -3.31 -13.88
N ARG A 63 8.44 -2.69 -15.07
CA ARG A 63 7.31 -2.79 -16.01
C ARG A 63 7.35 -4.10 -16.80
N ARG A 64 7.12 -5.22 -16.11
CA ARG A 64 6.96 -6.53 -16.76
C ARG A 64 5.56 -6.70 -17.34
N ASN A 65 4.56 -6.37 -16.52
CA ASN A 65 3.15 -6.50 -16.84
C ASN A 65 2.36 -5.41 -16.08
N PRO A 66 1.47 -4.64 -16.74
CA PRO A 66 0.68 -3.61 -16.08
C PRO A 66 -0.20 -4.15 -14.94
N VAL A 67 -0.69 -5.39 -15.05
CA VAL A 67 -1.46 -6.06 -13.99
C VAL A 67 -0.61 -6.27 -12.75
N LEU A 68 0.61 -6.81 -12.90
CA LEU A 68 1.52 -7.05 -11.77
C LEU A 68 1.98 -5.76 -11.11
N MET A 69 2.13 -4.68 -11.89
CA MET A 69 2.49 -3.35 -11.37
C MET A 69 1.38 -2.74 -10.49
N VAL A 70 0.11 -2.98 -10.84
CA VAL A 70 -1.06 -2.43 -10.12
C VAL A 70 -1.53 -3.36 -9.00
N LEU A 71 -1.16 -4.64 -9.03
CA LEU A 71 -1.61 -5.65 -8.09
C LEU A 71 -1.35 -5.29 -6.61
N PRO A 72 -0.15 -4.83 -6.19
CA PRO A 72 0.09 -4.42 -4.81
C PRO A 72 -0.88 -3.34 -4.33
N PHE A 73 -1.15 -2.33 -5.16
CA PHE A 73 -2.08 -1.26 -4.84
C PHE A 73 -3.50 -1.78 -4.66
N VAL A 74 -3.98 -2.62 -5.59
CA VAL A 74 -5.35 -3.16 -5.54
C VAL A 74 -5.53 -4.04 -4.31
N VAL A 75 -4.58 -4.93 -4.02
CA VAL A 75 -4.65 -5.81 -2.84
C VAL A 75 -4.70 -5.00 -1.55
N ILE A 76 -3.87 -3.97 -1.42
CA ILE A 76 -3.85 -3.11 -0.24
C ILE A 76 -5.16 -2.32 -0.10
N LEU A 77 -5.59 -1.63 -1.16
CA LEU A 77 -6.79 -0.77 -1.10
C LEU A 77 -8.07 -1.59 -0.91
N ALA A 78 -8.20 -2.72 -1.61
CA ALA A 78 -9.32 -3.63 -1.43
C ALA A 78 -9.32 -4.23 -0.02
N GLY A 79 -8.15 -4.63 0.49
CA GLY A 79 -7.99 -5.10 1.86
C GLY A 79 -8.39 -4.05 2.89
N GLN A 80 -7.93 -2.81 2.75
CA GLN A 80 -8.28 -1.70 3.64
C GLN A 80 -9.80 -1.46 3.63
N GLY A 81 -10.38 -1.29 2.44
CA GLY A 81 -11.82 -1.08 2.27
C GLY A 81 -12.65 -2.22 2.86
N PHE A 82 -12.27 -3.45 2.57
CA PHE A 82 -12.95 -4.65 3.07
C PHE A 82 -12.86 -4.77 4.59
N SER A 83 -11.66 -4.67 5.18
CA SER A 83 -11.46 -4.79 6.63
C SER A 83 -12.15 -3.67 7.39
N ILE A 84 -12.05 -2.41 6.93
CA ILE A 84 -12.73 -1.27 7.55
C ILE A 84 -14.25 -1.44 7.45
N HIS A 85 -14.78 -1.82 6.28
CA HIS A 85 -16.21 -2.06 6.10
C HIS A 85 -16.72 -3.16 7.03
N LEU A 86 -16.08 -4.33 7.00
CA LEU A 86 -16.46 -5.49 7.79
C LEU A 86 -16.41 -5.21 9.30
N LEU A 87 -15.31 -4.62 9.78
CA LEU A 87 -15.14 -4.33 11.20
C LEU A 87 -16.06 -3.20 11.67
N SER A 88 -16.32 -2.20 10.84
CA SER A 88 -17.28 -1.13 11.18
C SER A 88 -18.74 -1.60 11.23
N ARG A 89 -19.08 -2.69 10.52
CA ARG A 89 -20.39 -3.35 10.55
C ARG A 89 -20.53 -4.26 11.76
N ARG A 90 -19.45 -4.97 12.11
CA ARG A 90 -19.43 -5.95 13.21
C ARG A 90 -19.23 -5.31 14.58
N TYR A 91 -18.50 -4.19 14.62
CA TYR A 91 -18.11 -3.49 15.83
C TYR A 91 -18.35 -1.98 15.67
N HIS A 92 -18.86 -1.32 16.72
CA HIS A 92 -19.04 0.14 16.74
C HIS A 92 -17.73 0.87 17.03
N LEU A 93 -16.74 0.66 16.16
CA LEU A 93 -15.42 1.25 16.30
C LEU A 93 -15.44 2.76 16.03
N SER A 94 -14.64 3.49 16.81
CA SER A 94 -14.37 4.91 16.59
C SER A 94 -13.57 5.14 15.30
N LEU A 95 -13.59 6.38 14.80
CA LEU A 95 -12.82 6.76 13.61
C LEU A 95 -11.33 6.42 13.76
N LEU A 96 -10.73 6.72 14.93
CA LEU A 96 -9.32 6.43 15.20
C LEU A 96 -9.01 4.93 15.08
N GLN A 97 -9.86 4.07 15.64
CA GLN A 97 -9.68 2.62 15.55
C GLN A 97 -9.79 2.12 14.10
N LEU A 98 -10.71 2.67 13.30
CA LEU A 98 -10.83 2.33 11.88
C LEU A 98 -9.60 2.79 11.08
N LEU A 99 -9.02 3.95 11.40
CA LEU A 99 -7.77 4.41 10.80
C LEU A 99 -6.59 3.50 11.17
N VAL A 100 -6.50 3.06 12.43
CA VAL A 100 -5.50 2.08 12.87
C VAL A 100 -5.64 0.77 12.10
N VAL A 101 -6.86 0.29 11.87
CA VAL A 101 -7.12 -0.87 11.00
C VAL A 101 -6.58 -0.61 9.59
N GLY A 102 -6.88 0.54 8.99
CA GLY A 102 -6.40 0.89 7.65
C GLY A 102 -4.87 0.91 7.55
N ILE A 103 -4.19 1.50 8.53
CA ILE A 103 -2.71 1.54 8.60
C ILE A 103 -2.14 0.13 8.79
N ALA A 104 -2.72 -0.67 9.70
CA ALA A 104 -2.27 -2.03 9.94
C ALA A 104 -2.40 -2.89 8.68
N VAL A 105 -3.52 -2.78 7.96
CA VAL A 105 -3.73 -3.51 6.70
C VAL A 105 -2.74 -3.05 5.61
N PHE A 106 -2.45 -1.76 5.49
CA PHE A 106 -1.39 -1.25 4.59
C PHE A 106 -0.04 -1.90 4.88
N LEU A 107 0.40 -1.91 6.13
CA LEU A 107 1.69 -2.47 6.51
C LEU A 107 1.73 -3.99 6.30
N LEU A 108 0.70 -4.70 6.75
CA LEU A 108 0.65 -6.17 6.67
C LEU A 108 0.53 -6.67 5.23
N LEU A 109 -0.44 -6.18 4.46
CA LEU A 109 -0.61 -6.60 3.07
C LEU A 109 0.51 -6.06 2.19
N GLY A 110 0.99 -4.84 2.47
CA GLY A 110 2.16 -4.25 1.82
C GLY A 110 3.41 -5.12 1.97
N ALA A 111 3.77 -5.47 3.21
CA ALA A 111 4.90 -6.33 3.48
C ALA A 111 4.70 -7.75 2.93
N LEU A 112 3.51 -8.34 3.11
CA LEU A 112 3.22 -9.70 2.62
C LEU A 112 3.37 -9.79 1.10
N ASN A 113 2.70 -8.89 0.37
CA ASN A 113 2.79 -8.92 -1.09
C ASN A 113 4.20 -8.54 -1.57
N GLY A 114 4.87 -7.60 -0.88
CA GLY A 114 6.27 -7.26 -1.18
C GLY A 114 7.20 -8.46 -1.03
N TYR A 115 7.02 -9.24 0.03
CA TYR A 115 7.81 -10.45 0.25
C TYR A 115 7.57 -11.50 -0.83
N VAL A 116 6.32 -11.69 -1.26
CA VAL A 116 5.98 -12.59 -2.37
C VAL A 116 6.72 -12.19 -3.65
N PHE A 117 6.70 -10.91 -4.00
CA PHE A 117 7.41 -10.39 -5.17
C PHE A 117 8.93 -10.53 -5.02
N LYS A 118 9.48 -10.29 -3.82
CA LYS A 118 10.90 -10.53 -3.55
C LYS A 118 11.29 -11.99 -3.83
N VAL A 119 10.51 -12.94 -3.34
CA VAL A 119 10.80 -14.38 -3.52
C VAL A 119 10.65 -14.78 -4.98
N TRP A 120 9.61 -14.29 -5.65
CA TRP A 120 9.35 -14.62 -7.05
C TRP A 120 10.44 -14.07 -7.98
N ASP A 121 10.95 -12.88 -7.71
CA ASP A 121 11.96 -12.21 -8.53
C ASP A 121 13.41 -12.45 -8.09
N ASP A 122 13.61 -13.31 -7.08
CA ASP A 122 14.89 -13.55 -6.41
C ASP A 122 15.63 -12.24 -6.08
N TYR A 123 14.87 -11.24 -5.62
CA TYR A 123 15.41 -9.90 -5.42
C TYR A 123 16.23 -9.82 -4.13
N PRO A 124 17.43 -9.22 -4.13
CA PRO A 124 18.40 -9.38 -3.05
C PRO A 124 18.04 -8.68 -1.73
N TYR A 125 17.11 -7.72 -1.74
CA TYR A 125 16.77 -6.92 -0.57
C TYR A 125 15.30 -7.07 -0.17
N PHE A 126 15.06 -7.25 1.12
CA PHE A 126 13.73 -7.12 1.72
C PHE A 126 13.90 -6.70 3.18
N PHE A 127 13.73 -5.39 3.40
CA PHE A 127 14.17 -4.61 4.56
C PHE A 127 15.69 -4.38 4.63
#